data_AF-A0A223ED12-F1
#
_entry.id   AF-A0A223ED12-F1
#
_cell.length_a   1.000
_cell.length_b   1.000
_cell.length_c   1.000
_cell.angle_alpha   90.00
_cell.angle_beta   90.00
_cell.angle_gamma   90.00
#
_symmetry.space_group_name_H-M   'P 1'
#
loop_
_entity.id
_entity.type
_entity.pdbx_description
1 polymer ?
#
loop_
_entity_poly.entity_id
_entity_poly.type
_entity_poly.pdbx_seq_one_letter_code
_entity_poly.pdbx_strand_id
1 'polypeptide(L)'
;MEQKEVGFPVPIRHWLKDELYDWSVRLIPESPTDYLFNKAQIMKLLENHVNNKADNSRKLWTILTFMIWHQIYIEKQYEPQKLLQYAVN
;
A
#
# COMPACT_ATOMS: atom_id res chain seq x y z
N MET A 1 15.37 -29.29 5.71
CA MET A 1 15.28 -28.22 4.70
C MET A 1 15.93 -27.00 5.31
N GLU A 2 17.19 -26.75 4.94
CA GLU A 2 17.94 -25.57 5.39
C GLU A 2 17.24 -24.30 4.88
N GLN A 3 16.96 -23.37 5.80
CA GLN A 3 16.57 -22.02 5.41
C GLN A 3 17.78 -21.38 4.71
N LYS A 4 17.76 -21.36 3.38
CA LYS A 4 18.56 -20.43 2.56
C LYS A 4 18.31 -19.03 3.12
N GLU A 5 19.33 -18.20 3.28
CA GLU A 5 19.14 -16.80 3.72
C GLU A 5 18.29 -16.05 2.70
N VAL A 6 16.98 -16.13 2.87
CA VAL A 6 15.98 -15.27 2.27
C VAL A 6 16.11 -13.99 3.07
N GLY A 7 16.82 -12.99 2.51
CA GLY A 7 17.05 -11.71 3.18
C GLY A 7 15.79 -11.17 3.84
N PHE A 8 15.97 -10.43 4.94
CA PHE A 8 14.94 -9.89 5.83
C PHE A 8 13.56 -9.73 5.15
N PRO A 9 12.63 -10.70 5.32
CA PRO A 9 11.37 -10.67 4.60
C PRO A 9 10.57 -9.46 5.08
N VAL A 10 10.18 -8.59 4.15
CA VAL A 10 9.33 -7.44 4.46
C VAL A 10 7.99 -7.97 5.00
N PRO A 11 7.61 -7.64 6.25
CA PRO A 11 6.48 -8.29 6.92
C PRO A 11 5.14 -7.64 6.53
N ILE A 12 4.92 -7.41 5.23
CA ILE A 12 3.73 -6.73 4.67
C ILE A 12 2.43 -7.35 5.18
N ARG A 13 2.39 -8.69 5.30
CA ARG A 13 1.23 -9.43 5.84
C ARG A 13 0.84 -9.00 7.26
N HIS A 14 1.83 -8.68 8.10
CA HIS A 14 1.59 -8.23 9.47
C HIS A 14 1.31 -6.74 9.49
N TRP A 15 2.09 -5.96 8.75
CA TRP A 15 1.92 -4.51 8.66
C TRP A 15 0.55 -4.08 8.16
N LEU A 16 -0.02 -4.74 7.14
CA LEU A 16 -1.36 -4.43 6.63
C LEU A 16 -2.48 -4.66 7.65
N LYS A 17 -2.21 -5.37 8.74
CA LYS A 17 -3.17 -5.62 9.83
C LYS A 17 -2.99 -4.68 11.01
N ASP A 18 -1.92 -3.89 11.01
CA ASP A 18 -1.52 -3.07 12.14
C ASP A 18 -0.97 -1.73 11.60
N GLU A 19 0.35 -1.56 11.56
CA GLU A 19 1.03 -0.31 11.19
C GLU A 19 0.54 0.36 9.88
N LEU A 20 0.21 -0.42 8.85
CA LEU A 20 -0.25 0.09 7.56
C LEU A 20 -1.77 0.07 7.39
N TYR A 21 -2.53 -0.46 8.35
CA TYR A 21 -3.98 -0.59 8.23
C TYR A 21 -4.65 0.77 8.08
N ASP A 22 -4.45 1.67 9.04
CA ASP A 22 -5.07 2.99 9.05
C ASP A 22 -4.66 3.83 7.83
N TRP A 23 -3.40 3.69 7.41
CA TRP A 23 -2.91 4.35 6.20
C TRP A 23 -3.61 3.81 4.95
N SER A 24 -3.78 2.49 4.85
CA SER A 24 -4.47 1.86 3.72
C SER A 24 -5.94 2.27 3.65
N VAL A 25 -6.62 2.33 4.80
CA VAL A 25 -8.03 2.76 4.91
C VAL A 25 -8.22 4.22 4.45
N ARG A 26 -7.22 5.09 4.62
CA ARG A 26 -7.24 6.46 4.09
C ARG A 26 -6.87 6.52 2.60
N LEU A 27 -5.77 5.87 2.21
CA LEU A 27 -5.25 5.92 0.84
C LEU A 27 -6.25 5.40 -0.21
N ILE A 28 -6.90 4.26 0.06
CA ILE A 28 -7.80 3.61 -0.91
C ILE A 28 -8.94 4.52 -1.36
N PRO A 29 -9.74 5.15 -0.47
CA PRO A 29 -10.80 6.07 -0.88
C PRO A 29 -10.27 7.37 -1.48
N GLU A 30 -9.16 7.91 -0.97
CA GLU A 30 -8.61 9.22 -1.38
C GLU A 30 -7.87 9.17 -2.73
N SER A 31 -7.32 8.02 -3.12
CA SER A 31 -6.59 7.88 -4.38
C SER A 31 -7.52 8.14 -5.59
N PRO A 32 -7.17 9.05 -6.52
CA PRO A 32 -8.01 9.36 -7.69
C PRO A 32 -7.87 8.30 -8.80
N THR A 33 -8.21 7.05 -8.46
CA THR A 33 -8.01 5.87 -9.32
C THR A 33 -9.32 5.11 -9.62
N ASP A 34 -10.48 5.75 -9.42
CA ASP A 34 -11.82 5.14 -9.63
C ASP A 34 -12.05 4.64 -11.06
N TYR A 35 -11.38 5.26 -12.04
CA TYR A 35 -11.44 4.84 -13.45
C TYR A 35 -10.63 3.57 -13.75
N LEU A 36 -9.78 3.13 -12.82
CA LEU A 36 -8.96 1.92 -12.93
C LEU A 36 -9.42 0.84 -11.96
N PHE A 37 -9.93 1.22 -10.78
CA PHE A 37 -10.22 0.28 -9.70
C PHE A 37 -11.60 0.47 -9.09
N ASN A 38 -12.20 -0.66 -8.73
CA ASN A 38 -13.35 -0.68 -7.83
C ASN A 38 -12.87 -0.61 -6.37
N LYS A 39 -12.87 0.59 -5.79
CA LYS A 39 -12.43 0.85 -4.41
C LYS A 39 -13.20 0.04 -3.36
N ALA A 40 -14.51 -0.18 -3.56
CA ALA A 40 -15.30 -0.99 -2.63
C ALA A 40 -14.83 -2.44 -2.57
N GLN A 41 -14.44 -3.04 -3.72
CA GLN A 41 -13.85 -4.38 -3.74
C GLN A 41 -12.47 -4.41 -3.08
N ILE A 42 -11.68 -3.35 -3.22
CA ILE A 42 -10.36 -3.24 -2.56
C ILE A 42 -10.52 -3.13 -1.04
N MET A 43 -11.45 -2.32 -0.56
CA MET A 43 -11.76 -2.22 0.87
C MET A 43 -12.19 -3.59 1.43
N LYS A 44 -13.03 -4.33 0.70
CA LYS A 44 -13.40 -5.70 1.08
C LYS A 44 -12.20 -6.65 1.09
N LEU A 45 -11.26 -6.51 0.16
CA LEU A 45 -10.01 -7.30 0.16
C LEU A 45 -9.17 -7.00 1.41
N LEU A 46 -9.09 -5.72 1.81
CA LEU A 46 -8.39 -5.28 3.02
C LEU A 46 -9.06 -5.85 4.27
N GLU A 47 -10.38 -5.70 4.41
CA GLU A 47 -11.14 -6.27 5.53
C GLU A 47 -10.98 -7.79 5.64
N ASN A 48 -11.07 -8.51 4.52
CA ASN A 48 -10.86 -9.95 4.50
C ASN A 48 -9.45 -10.33 4.93
N HIS A 49 -8.44 -9.49 4.64
CA HIS A 49 -7.07 -9.73 5.08
C HIS A 49 -6.89 -9.53 6.57
N VAL A 50 -7.37 -8.40 7.08
CA VAL A 50 -7.27 -7.98 8.49
C VAL A 50 -8.01 -8.97 9.39
N ASN A 51 -9.20 -9.40 8.98
CA ASN A 51 -10.00 -10.38 9.71
C ASN A 51 -9.57 -11.84 9.49
N ASN A 52 -8.37 -12.08 8.96
CA ASN A 52 -7.81 -13.42 8.71
C ASN A 52 -8.67 -14.35 7.83
N LYS A 53 -9.57 -13.80 6.99
CA LYS A 53 -10.40 -14.59 6.07
C LYS A 53 -9.62 -15.07 4.84
N ALA A 54 -8.58 -14.32 4.42
CA ALA A 54 -7.68 -14.71 3.33
C ALA A 54 -6.33 -13.96 3.41
N ASP A 55 -5.26 -14.54 2.85
CA ASP A 55 -4.01 -13.82 2.63
C ASP A 55 -4.06 -13.01 1.31
N ASN A 56 -4.52 -11.75 1.41
CA ASN A 56 -4.54 -10.81 0.30
C ASN A 56 -3.32 -9.87 0.28
N SER A 57 -2.30 -10.12 1.09
CA SER A 57 -1.16 -9.21 1.29
C SER A 57 -0.51 -8.76 -0.02
N ARG A 58 -0.21 -9.70 -0.91
CA ARG A 58 0.40 -9.39 -2.22
C ARG A 58 -0.49 -8.53 -3.11
N LYS A 59 -1.79 -8.83 -3.19
CA LYS A 59 -2.75 -8.07 -4.01
C LYS A 59 -2.87 -6.64 -3.49
N LEU A 60 -3.04 -6.50 -2.17
CA LEU A 60 -3.14 -5.20 -1.51
C LEU A 60 -1.87 -4.40 -1.70
N TRP A 61 -0.69 -5.00 -1.51
CA TRP A 61 0.58 -4.31 -1.70
C TRP A 61 0.75 -3.76 -3.13
N THR A 62 0.42 -4.57 -4.15
CA THR A 62 0.48 -4.13 -5.55
C THR A 62 -0.43 -2.93 -5.79
N ILE A 63 -1.65 -2.96 -5.28
CA ILE A 63 -2.63 -1.89 -5.46
C ILE A 63 -2.19 -0.62 -4.72
N LEU A 64 -1.79 -0.73 -3.46
CA LEU A 64 -1.35 0.42 -2.64
C LEU A 64 -0.10 1.08 -3.24
N THR A 65 0.87 0.27 -3.68
CA THR A 65 2.07 0.77 -4.37
C THR A 65 1.70 1.51 -5.66
N PHE A 66 0.76 0.97 -6.44
CA PHE A 66 0.27 1.64 -7.65
C PHE A 66 -0.42 2.97 -7.33
N MET A 67 -1.26 3.01 -6.31
CA MET A 67 -1.96 4.25 -5.90
C MET A 67 -0.98 5.35 -5.51
N ILE A 68 0.12 5.00 -4.82
CA ILE A 68 1.19 5.96 -4.49
C ILE A 68 1.94 6.40 -5.74
N TRP A 69 2.32 5.47 -6.62
CA TRP A 69 2.94 5.82 -7.89
C TRP A 69 2.05 6.77 -8.70
N HIS A 70 0.75 6.50 -8.76
CA HIS A 70 -0.22 7.32 -9.49
C HIS A 70 -0.32 8.73 -8.89
N GLN A 71 -0.40 8.85 -7.56
CA GLN A 71 -0.37 10.14 -6.88
C GLN A 71 0.90 10.96 -7.19
N ILE A 72 2.06 10.30 -7.26
CA ILE A 72 3.34 10.97 -7.53
C ILE A 72 3.44 11.41 -9.00
N TYR A 73 3.14 10.52 -9.95
CA TYR A 73 3.51 10.75 -11.35
C TYR A 73 2.36 11.22 -12.24
N ILE A 74 1.12 10.86 -11.92
CA ILE A 74 -0.06 11.24 -12.71
C ILE A 74 -0.69 12.49 -12.11
N GLU A 75 -0.94 12.46 -10.80
CA GLU A 75 -1.61 13.56 -10.11
C GLU A 75 -0.66 14.68 -9.67
N LYS A 76 0.66 14.41 -9.69
CA LYS A 76 1.70 15.35 -9.22
C LYS A 76 1.42 15.90 -7.82
N GLN A 77 0.81 15.09 -6.95
CA GLN A 77 0.45 15.44 -5.57
C GLN A 77 1.68 15.73 -4.71
N TYR A 78 2.82 15.15 -5.09
CA TYR A 78 4.10 15.35 -4.43
C TYR A 78 5.09 15.91 -5.45
N GLU A 79 5.68 17.06 -5.15
CA GLU A 79 6.82 17.60 -5.91
C GLU A 79 8.10 16.97 -5.36
N PRO A 80 8.76 16.03 -6.08
CA PRO A 80 9.90 15.28 -5.54
C PRO A 80 11.06 16.20 -5.12
N GLN A 81 11.21 17.35 -5.79
CA GLN A 81 12.25 18.34 -5.49
C GLN A 81 12.07 18.99 -4.11
N LYS A 82 10.84 19.13 -3.62
CA LYS A 82 10.58 19.67 -2.27
C LYS A 82 10.91 18.65 -1.17
N LEU A 83 10.70 17.36 -1.41
CA LEU A 83 10.99 16.30 -0.42
C LEU A 83 12.49 16.17 -0.13
N LEU A 84 13.35 16.35 -1.15
CA LEU A 84 14.80 16.36 -0.99
C LEU A 84 15.30 17.54 -0.15
N GLN A 85 14.60 18.69 -0.17
CA GLN A 85 14.97 19.85 0.63
C GLN A 85 14.77 19.64 2.14
N TYR A 86 13.81 18.80 2.55
CA TYR A 86 13.57 18.48 3.96
C TYR A 86 14.51 17.40 4.50
N ALA A 87 15.03 16.51 3.65
CA ALA A 87 15.91 15.42 4.05
C ALA A 87 17.39 15.84 4.26
N VAL A 88 17.75 17.07 3.89
CA VAL A 88 19.11 17.62 3.98
C VAL A 88 19.26 18.60 5.17
N ASN A 89 18.24 18.72 6.02
CA ASN A 89 18.28 19.47 7.28
C ASN A 89 18.16 18.55 8.49
#